data_AF-E8UYL1-F1
#
_entry.id   AF-E8UYL1-F1
#
_cell.length_a   1.000
_cell.length_b   1.000
_cell.length_c   1.000
_cell.angle_alpha   90.00
_cell.angle_beta   90.00
_cell.angle_gamma   90.00
#
_symmetry.space_group_name_H-M   'P 1'
#
loop_
_entity.id
_entity.type
_entity.pdbx_description
1 polymer ?
#
loop_
_entity_poly.entity_id
_entity_poly.type
_entity_poly.pdbx_seq_one_letter_code
_entity_poly.pdbx_strand_id
1 'polypeptide(L)'
;MQIAINSTADIEALLIKLIKEGNPETPAEVVESKTVPFKDIKGFDSLSALEILTELEEETGIHVEDDIFYVDVKPKKFRSIQETASAIWATLQKGGKQHA
;
A
#
# COMPACT_ATOMS: atom_id res chain seq x y z
N MET A 1 8.07 -0.56 -17.37
CA MET A 1 7.11 -1.61 -17.76
C MET A 1 6.00 -1.53 -16.73
N GLN A 2 4.73 -1.38 -17.13
CA GLN A 2 3.65 -1.39 -16.14
C GLN A 2 3.40 -2.82 -15.67
N ILE A 3 3.39 -3.03 -14.35
CA ILE A 3 3.06 -4.30 -13.71
C ILE A 3 1.55 -4.50 -13.82
N ALA A 4 1.15 -5.62 -14.44
CA ALA A 4 -0.25 -6.01 -14.51
C ALA A 4 -0.69 -6.58 -13.14
N ILE A 5 -1.53 -5.82 -12.43
CA ILE A 5 -2.14 -6.25 -11.18
C ILE A 5 -3.38 -7.10 -11.50
N ASN A 6 -3.31 -8.41 -11.26
CA ASN A 6 -4.39 -9.36 -11.54
C ASN A 6 -5.08 -9.89 -10.28
N SER A 7 -4.51 -9.61 -9.11
CA SER A 7 -5.00 -10.09 -7.83
C SER A 7 -4.55 -9.19 -6.67
N THR A 8 -5.19 -9.34 -5.52
CA THR A 8 -4.74 -8.71 -4.27
C THR A 8 -3.32 -9.11 -3.90
N ALA A 9 -2.91 -10.34 -4.19
CA ALA A 9 -1.57 -10.84 -3.88
C ALA A 9 -0.47 -10.10 -4.67
N ASP A 10 -0.75 -9.66 -5.89
CA ASP A 10 0.17 -8.85 -6.69
C ASP A 10 0.39 -7.47 -6.03
N ILE A 11 -0.69 -6.86 -5.53
CA ILE A 11 -0.61 -5.58 -4.78
C ILE A 11 0.16 -5.77 -3.49
N GLU A 12 -0.09 -6.86 -2.75
CA GLU A 12 0.66 -7.15 -1.52
C GLU A 12 2.15 -7.29 -1.82
N ALA A 13 2.52 -8.07 -2.84
CA ALA A 13 3.91 -8.27 -3.21
C ALA A 13 4.59 -6.95 -3.62
N LEU A 14 3.87 -6.10 -4.34
CA LEU A 14 4.34 -4.78 -4.73
C LEU A 14 4.52 -3.85 -3.52
N LEU A 15 3.52 -3.77 -2.63
CA LEU A 15 3.65 -2.97 -1.40
C LEU A 15 4.81 -3.45 -0.54
N ILE A 16 5.00 -4.77 -0.37
CA ILE A 16 6.14 -5.33 0.38
C ILE A 16 7.47 -4.91 -0.27
N LYS A 17 7.55 -4.96 -1.60
CA LYS A 17 8.73 -4.53 -2.36
C LYS A 17 9.01 -3.03 -2.11
N LEU A 18 8.02 -2.16 -2.31
CA LEU A 18 8.16 -0.71 -2.15
C LEU A 18 8.49 -0.31 -0.70
N ILE A 19 7.89 -0.96 0.29
CA ILE A 19 8.21 -0.73 1.71
C ILE A 19 9.67 -1.12 2.02
N LYS A 20 10.15 -2.24 1.45
CA LYS A 20 11.55 -2.67 1.63
C LYS A 20 12.53 -1.75 0.92
N GLU A 21 12.18 -1.22 -0.25
CA GLU A 21 13.01 -0.27 -1.00
C GLU A 21 13.06 1.11 -0.33
N GLY A 22 11.92 1.64 0.10
CA GLY A 22 11.84 2.90 0.82
C GLY A 22 12.39 2.81 2.26
N ASN A 23 12.41 1.62 2.85
CA ASN A 23 12.91 1.42 4.20
C ASN A 23 13.67 0.08 4.37
N PRO A 24 14.98 0.06 4.03
CA PRO A 24 15.81 -1.14 4.12
C PRO A 24 16.08 -1.59 5.57
N GLU A 25 15.81 -0.76 6.56
CA GLU A 25 15.93 -1.11 7.98
C GLU A 25 14.70 -1.86 8.51
N THR A 26 13.63 -1.96 7.71
CA THR A 26 12.42 -2.68 8.10
C THR A 26 12.69 -4.18 8.15
N PRO A 27 12.44 -4.86 9.27
CA PRO A 27 12.66 -6.30 9.37
C PRO A 27 11.77 -7.04 8.37
N ALA A 28 12.35 -7.92 7.55
CA ALA A 28 11.61 -8.68 6.54
C ALA A 28 10.41 -9.43 7.14
N GLU A 29 10.58 -9.99 8.35
CA GLU A 29 9.53 -10.71 9.09
C GLU A 29 8.29 -9.85 9.41
N VAL A 30 8.48 -8.55 9.68
CA VAL A 30 7.39 -7.61 9.97
C VAL A 30 6.57 -7.32 8.72
N VAL A 31 7.24 -7.15 7.57
CA VAL A 31 6.60 -6.87 6.28
C VAL A 31 5.96 -8.14 5.70
N GLU A 32 6.59 -9.31 5.90
CA GLU A 32 6.09 -10.61 5.45
C GLU A 32 4.91 -11.12 6.25
N SER A 33 4.72 -10.65 7.50
CA SER A 33 3.52 -10.95 8.29
C SER A 33 2.25 -10.43 7.64
N LYS A 34 2.32 -9.36 6.82
CA LYS A 34 1.22 -8.67 6.11
C LYS A 34 0.06 -8.13 6.96
N THR A 35 -0.08 -8.59 8.19
CA THR A 35 -1.15 -8.28 9.15
C THR A 35 -0.75 -7.23 10.17
N VAL A 36 0.53 -6.85 10.20
CA VAL A 36 1.03 -5.78 11.06
C VAL A 36 0.53 -4.43 10.53
N PRO A 37 -0.10 -3.59 11.38
CA PRO A 37 -0.50 -2.25 10.98
C PRO A 37 0.69 -1.37 10.59
N PHE A 38 0.53 -0.49 9.62
CA PHE A 38 1.59 0.40 9.13
C PHE A 38 2.30 1.21 10.24
N LYS A 39 1.57 1.65 11.27
CA LYS A 39 2.16 2.37 12.42
C LYS A 39 3.19 1.57 13.22
N ASP A 40 3.10 0.25 13.17
CA ASP A 40 3.96 -0.68 13.90
C ASP A 40 5.13 -1.15 13.02
N ILE A 41 5.13 -0.78 11.73
CA ILE A 41 6.25 -0.97 10.82
C ILE A 41 7.30 0.11 11.12
N LYS A 42 8.48 -0.34 11.57
CA LYS A 42 9.56 0.58 11.98
C LYS A 42 9.99 1.44 10.79
N GLY A 43 9.83 2.76 10.94
CA GLY A 43 10.21 3.76 9.94
C GLY A 43 9.24 3.90 8.77
N PHE A 44 8.01 3.38 8.90
CA PHE A 44 6.93 3.77 8.02
C PHE A 44 6.31 5.08 8.55
N ASP A 45 6.49 6.18 7.80
CA ASP A 45 5.92 7.48 8.11
C ASP A 45 5.15 8.06 6.91
N SER A 46 4.61 9.28 7.07
CA SER A 46 3.79 9.91 6.04
C SER A 46 4.55 10.20 4.74
N LEU A 47 5.86 10.44 4.80
CA LEU A 47 6.69 10.61 3.62
C LEU A 47 6.82 9.29 2.87
N SER A 48 7.20 8.21 3.57
CA SER A 48 7.31 6.88 2.97
C SER A 48 5.98 6.40 2.38
N ALA A 49 4.87 6.72 3.04
CA ALA A 49 3.53 6.44 2.52
C ALA A 49 3.28 7.12 1.16
N LEU A 50 3.64 8.40 1.01
CA LEU A 50 3.49 9.12 -0.25
C LEU A 50 4.43 8.61 -1.34
N GLU A 51 5.66 8.26 -0.99
CA GLU A 51 6.63 7.66 -1.92
C GLU A 51 6.09 6.33 -2.45
N ILE A 52 5.57 5.46 -1.57
CA ILE A 52 4.97 4.18 -1.96
C ILE A 52 3.76 4.37 -2.89
N LEU A 53 2.90 5.36 -2.64
CA LEU A 53 1.75 5.63 -3.52
C LEU A 53 2.20 6.16 -4.88
N THR A 54 3.23 7.00 -4.91
CA THR A 54 3.80 7.53 -6.15
C THR A 54 4.37 6.40 -6.98
N GLU A 55 5.20 5.54 -6.39
CA GLU A 55 5.79 4.40 -7.09
C GLU A 55 4.73 3.35 -7.49
N LEU A 56 3.69 3.13 -6.67
CA LEU A 56 2.56 2.29 -7.02
C LEU A 56 1.87 2.81 -8.29
N GLU A 57 1.61 4.12 -8.37
CA GLU A 57 1.03 4.75 -9.55
C GLU A 57 1.95 4.65 -10.78
N GLU A 58 3.25 4.85 -10.61
CA GLU A 58 4.21 4.72 -11.71
C GLU A 58 4.35 3.27 -12.21
N GLU A 59 4.42 2.28 -11.29
CA GLU A 59 4.57 0.87 -11.64
C GLU A 59 3.27 0.27 -12.20
N THR A 60 2.08 0.72 -11.76
CA THR A 60 0.81 0.05 -12.10
C THR A 60 -0.19 0.93 -12.84
N GLY A 61 0.00 2.25 -12.86
CA GLY A 61 -0.98 3.23 -13.33
C GLY A 61 -2.15 3.43 -12.37
N ILE A 62 -2.10 2.88 -11.15
CA ILE A 62 -3.19 2.93 -10.17
C ILE A 62 -2.98 4.13 -9.27
N HIS A 63 -3.85 5.12 -9.40
CA HIS A 63 -3.91 6.24 -8.47
C HIS A 63 -4.76 5.88 -7.24
N VAL A 64 -4.23 6.13 -6.04
CA VAL A 64 -4.90 5.93 -4.76
C VAL A 64 -4.64 7.09 -3.81
N GLU A 65 -5.68 7.49 -3.09
CA GLU A 65 -5.63 8.58 -2.12
C GLU A 65 -4.80 8.20 -0.88
N ASP A 66 -4.24 9.19 -0.19
CA ASP A 66 -3.35 8.98 0.96
C ASP A 66 -4.05 8.32 2.17
N ASP A 67 -5.38 8.44 2.22
CA ASP A 67 -6.21 7.82 3.24
C ASP A 67 -6.25 6.28 3.12
N ILE A 68 -5.72 5.69 2.04
CA ILE A 68 -5.72 4.24 1.81
C ILE A 68 -4.96 3.47 2.89
N PHE A 69 -4.03 4.10 3.61
CA PHE A 69 -3.32 3.47 4.74
C PHE A 69 -4.11 3.51 6.05
N TYR A 70 -5.30 4.12 6.06
CA TYR A 70 -6.13 4.30 7.24
C TYR A 70 -7.45 3.53 7.10
N VAL A 71 -7.78 2.71 8.09
CA VAL A 71 -9.14 2.17 8.28
C VAL A 71 -10.07 3.31 8.65
N ASP A 72 -9.61 4.20 9.52
CA ASP A 72 -10.33 5.40 9.94
C ASP A 72 -9.31 6.51 10.25
N VAL A 73 -9.58 7.73 9.79
CA VAL A 73 -8.72 8.90 10.04
C VAL A 73 -8.88 9.37 11.50
N LYS A 74 -10.03 9.10 12.13
CA LYS A 74 -10.36 9.42 13.53
C LYS A 74 -11.27 8.35 14.16
N PRO A 75 -10.73 7.44 15.00
CA PRO A 75 -9.36 7.40 15.52
C PRO A 75 -8.38 6.92 14.45
N LYS A 76 -7.15 7.48 14.40
CA LYS A 76 -6.06 7.12 13.45
C LYS A 76 -5.74 5.61 13.49
N LYS A 77 -6.55 4.82 12.81
CA LYS A 77 -6.45 3.37 12.78
C LYS A 77 -5.80 3.01 11.45
N PHE A 78 -4.55 2.61 11.52
CA PHE A 78 -3.79 2.22 10.35
C PHE A 78 -4.23 0.84 9.87
N ARG A 79 -4.30 0.68 8.54
CA ARG A 79 -4.43 -0.62 7.89
C ARG A 79 -3.13 -1.40 8.05
N SER A 80 -3.22 -2.70 7.83
CA SER A 80 -2.09 -3.56 7.50
C SER A 80 -1.86 -3.63 5.99
N ILE A 81 -0.74 -4.22 5.55
CA ILE A 81 -0.44 -4.42 4.13
C ILE A 81 -1.57 -5.20 3.45
N GLN A 82 -2.06 -6.25 4.09
CA GLN A 82 -3.16 -7.07 3.58
C GLN A 82 -4.46 -6.26 3.43
N GLU A 83 -4.80 -5.43 4.43
CA GLU A 83 -6.00 -4.59 4.39
C GLU A 83 -5.89 -3.51 3.30
N THR A 84 -4.72 -2.88 3.17
CA THR A 84 -4.47 -1.87 2.13
C THR A 84 -4.50 -2.49 0.74
N ALA A 85 -3.86 -3.64 0.53
CA ALA A 85 -3.91 -4.35 -0.75
C ALA A 85 -5.35 -4.73 -1.12
N SER A 86 -6.12 -5.21 -0.15
CA SER A 86 -7.55 -5.54 -0.34
C SER A 86 -8.37 -4.29 -0.69
N ALA A 87 -8.08 -3.15 -0.04
CA ALA A 87 -8.75 -1.88 -0.31
C ALA A 87 -8.42 -1.34 -1.71
N ILE A 88 -7.15 -1.35 -2.12
CA ILE A 88 -6.72 -0.95 -3.46
C ILE A 88 -7.41 -1.86 -4.50
N TRP A 89 -7.37 -3.18 -4.31
CA TRP A 89 -8.03 -4.14 -5.19
C TRP A 89 -9.54 -3.90 -5.28
N ALA A 90 -10.20 -3.59 -4.15
CA ALA A 90 -11.61 -3.25 -4.13
C ALA A 90 -11.91 -1.94 -4.88
N THR A 91 -11.04 -0.93 -4.80
CA THR A 91 -11.14 0.32 -5.57
C THR A 91 -11.01 0.07 -7.08
N LEU A 92 -10.09 -0.82 -7.48
CA LEU A 92 -9.95 -1.25 -8.88
C LEU A 92 -11.20 -1.98 -9.38
N GLN A 93 -11.70 -2.95 -8.60
CA GLN A 93 -12.88 -3.75 -8.97
C GLN A 93 -14.17 -2.95 -9.01
N LYS A 94 -14.32 -1.92 -8.17
CA LYS A 94 -15.49 -1.04 -8.17
C LYS A 94 -15.57 -0.12 -9.41
N GLY A 95 -14.62 -0.25 -10.33
CA GLY A 95 -14.46 0.67 -11.45
C GLY A 95 -13.78 1.90 -10.91
N GLY A 96 -12.45 1.94 -11.03
CA GLY A 96 -11.66 3.11 -10.73
C GLY A 96 -12.38 4.34 -11.30
N LYS A 97 -12.65 5.32 -10.44
CA LYS A 97 -12.99 6.65 -10.93
C LYS A 97 -11.77 7.10 -11.73
N GLN A 98 -11.79 6.85 -13.04
CA GLN A 98 -11.09 7.67 -13.99
C GLN A 98 -11.61 9.07 -13.69
N HIS A 99 -10.81 9.87 -12.98
CA HIS A 99 -11.07 11.29 -12.88
C HIS A 99 -11.10 11.81 -14.32
N ALA A 100 -12.32 12.11 -14.78
CA ALA A 100 -12.58 12.83 -16.00
C ALA A 100 -12.18 14.31 -15.84
#